data_AF-A0A829GK77-F1
#
_entry.id   AF-A0A829GK77-F1
#
_cell.length_a   1.000
_cell.length_b   1.000
_cell.length_c   1.000
_cell.angle_alpha   90.00
_cell.angle_beta   90.00
_cell.angle_gamma   90.00
#
_symmetry.space_group_name_H-M   'P 1'
#
loop_
_entity.id
_entity.type
_entity.pdbx_description
1 polymer ?
#
loop_
_entity_poly.entity_id
_entity_poly.type
_entity_poly.pdbx_seq_one_letter_code
_entity_poly.pdbx_strand_id
1 'polypeptide(L)'
;LRLVLAEPQQFRIAAALSPAVWQQVPEAAQSRMPALLTHGQWDQARWDADQPANMLTADRLAGLKVYLASGQADTTVPFTDVTHFASQLQEVGVTPTTSWSATGTHGFNYWQQALPAAYQWLLQQLPRATTN
;
A
#
# COMPACT_ATOMS: atom_id res chain seq x y z
N LEU A 1 0.36 -2.82 -3.55
CA LEU A 1 0.88 -3.61 -2.41
C LEU A 1 0.59 -5.10 -2.57
N ARG A 2 -0.67 -5.55 -2.68
CA ARG A 2 -0.99 -6.97 -2.92
C ARG A 2 -0.14 -7.61 -4.03
N LEU A 3 -0.01 -6.97 -5.19
CA LEU A 3 0.77 -7.52 -6.31
C LEU A 3 2.25 -7.80 -5.97
N VAL A 4 2.92 -6.87 -5.26
CA VAL A 4 4.34 -7.05 -4.86
C VAL A 4 4.51 -8.18 -3.84
N LEU A 5 3.48 -8.44 -3.03
CA LEU A 5 3.46 -9.52 -2.04
C LEU A 5 3.01 -10.86 -2.64
N ALA A 6 2.13 -10.83 -3.65
CA ALA A 6 1.62 -12.02 -4.33
C ALA A 6 2.61 -12.59 -5.34
N GLU A 7 3.33 -11.72 -6.04
CA GLU A 7 4.27 -12.07 -7.11
C GLU A 7 5.69 -11.58 -6.80
N PRO A 8 6.28 -12.01 -5.66
CA PRO A 8 7.56 -11.51 -5.18
C PRO A 8 8.66 -11.59 -6.24
N GLN A 9 8.72 -12.70 -7.01
CA GLN A 9 9.76 -12.90 -8.02
C GLN A 9 9.71 -11.89 -9.17
N GLN A 10 8.54 -11.32 -9.46
CA GLN A 10 8.33 -10.38 -10.56
C GLN A 10 8.36 -8.93 -10.07
N PHE A 11 7.83 -8.67 -8.88
CA PHE A 11 7.71 -7.34 -8.32
C PHE A 11 8.35 -7.30 -6.93
N ARG A 12 9.30 -6.38 -6.74
CA ARG A 12 10.00 -6.16 -5.46
C ARG A 12 9.90 -4.73 -4.93
N ILE A 13 9.36 -3.81 -5.72
CA ILE A 13 9.35 -2.39 -5.42
C ILE A 13 7.91 -1.89 -5.59
N ALA A 14 7.37 -1.23 -4.57
CA ALA A 14 6.04 -0.64 -4.62
C ALA A 14 6.03 0.75 -4.00
N ALA A 15 5.39 1.70 -4.69
CA ALA A 15 4.95 2.95 -4.09
C ALA A 15 3.42 2.96 -4.02
N ALA A 16 2.85 3.34 -2.88
CA ALA A 16 1.42 3.36 -2.66
C ALA A 16 1.00 4.72 -2.07
N LEU A 17 0.04 5.36 -2.72
CA LEU A 17 -0.53 6.65 -2.33
C LEU A 17 -1.94 6.40 -1.78
N SER A 18 -2.23 6.81 -0.55
CA SER A 18 -3.47 6.48 0.18
C SER A 18 -3.85 4.98 0.05
N PRO A 19 -2.95 4.04 0.42
CA PRO A 19 -3.17 2.61 0.18
C PRO A 19 -4.40 2.08 0.92
N ALA A 20 -5.16 1.19 0.28
CA ALA A 20 -6.26 0.45 0.91
C ALA A 20 -5.73 -0.63 1.90
N VAL A 21 -5.33 -0.19 3.10
CA VAL A 21 -4.80 -1.05 4.19
C VAL A 21 -5.63 -0.92 5.47
N TRP A 22 -6.94 -0.74 5.29
CA TRP A 22 -7.89 -0.63 6.39
C TRP A 22 -7.70 -1.71 7.44
N GLN A 23 -7.70 -1.33 8.72
CA GLN A 23 -7.82 -2.30 9.82
C GLN A 23 -9.25 -2.87 9.87
N GLN A 24 -10.23 -2.03 9.53
CA GLN A 24 -11.61 -2.40 9.35
C GLN A 24 -12.17 -1.68 8.12
N VAL A 25 -12.66 -2.44 7.14
CA VAL A 25 -13.23 -1.87 5.92
C VAL A 25 -14.61 -1.26 6.23
N PRO A 26 -14.84 0.05 5.98
CA PRO A 26 -16.14 0.67 6.19
C PRO A 26 -17.21 0.04 5.30
N GLU A 27 -18.42 -0.19 5.82
CA GLU A 27 -19.54 -0.79 5.06
C GLU A 27 -19.82 -0.05 3.74
N ALA A 28 -19.76 1.29 3.76
CA ALA A 28 -19.94 2.12 2.58
C ALA A 28 -18.87 1.92 1.49
N ALA A 29 -17.70 1.39 1.84
CA ALA A 29 -16.63 1.04 0.90
C ALA A 29 -16.74 -0.39 0.37
N GLN A 30 -17.29 -1.33 1.15
CA GLN A 30 -17.37 -2.76 0.80
C GLN A 30 -18.08 -2.99 -0.54
N SER A 31 -19.24 -2.36 -0.75
CA SER A 31 -20.03 -2.49 -2.00
C SER A 31 -19.34 -1.89 -3.23
N ARG A 32 -18.31 -1.06 -3.03
CA ARG A 32 -17.56 -0.39 -4.10
C ARG A 32 -16.32 -1.16 -4.54
N MET A 33 -16.10 -2.36 -4.01
CA MET A 33 -14.96 -3.22 -4.33
C MET A 33 -15.42 -4.56 -4.93
N PRO A 34 -15.85 -4.60 -6.21
CA PRO A 34 -16.43 -5.80 -6.83
C PRO A 34 -15.55 -7.04 -6.76
N ALA A 35 -14.22 -6.88 -6.78
CA ALA A 35 -13.27 -7.99 -6.69
C ALA A 35 -13.35 -8.76 -5.36
N LEU A 36 -13.89 -8.13 -4.31
CA LEU A 36 -14.02 -8.64 -2.95
C LEU A 36 -15.46 -9.04 -2.60
N LEU A 37 -16.35 -9.11 -3.60
CA LEU A 37 -17.71 -9.57 -3.43
C LEU A 37 -17.87 -11.03 -3.87
N THR A 38 -18.58 -11.81 -3.08
CA THR A 38 -19.03 -13.16 -3.44
C THR A 38 -20.55 -13.16 -3.51
N HIS A 39 -21.10 -13.47 -4.70
CA HIS A 39 -22.54 -13.35 -4.99
C HIS A 39 -23.12 -11.95 -4.67
N GLY A 40 -22.33 -10.89 -4.91
CA GLY A 40 -22.73 -9.51 -4.68
C GLY A 40 -22.70 -9.05 -3.21
N GLN A 41 -22.24 -9.91 -2.30
CA GLN A 41 -22.09 -9.60 -0.87
C GLN A 41 -20.62 -9.51 -0.48
N TRP A 42 -20.29 -8.69 0.52
CA TRP A 42 -18.94 -8.56 1.04
C TRP A 42 -18.39 -9.91 1.50
N ASP A 43 -17.21 -10.28 0.98
CA ASP A 43 -16.51 -11.50 1.38
C ASP A 43 -15.31 -11.15 2.25
N GLN A 44 -15.53 -11.19 3.57
CA GLN A 44 -14.49 -10.88 4.56
C GLN A 44 -13.30 -11.83 4.45
N ALA A 45 -13.53 -13.12 4.19
CA ALA A 45 -12.44 -14.10 4.08
C ALA A 45 -11.56 -13.81 2.85
N ARG A 46 -12.17 -13.36 1.75
CA ARG A 46 -11.43 -12.91 0.56
C ARG A 46 -10.62 -11.65 0.84
N TRP A 47 -11.20 -10.66 1.53
CA TRP A 47 -10.42 -9.49 1.99
C TRP A 47 -9.25 -9.92 2.87
N ASP A 48 -9.47 -10.79 3.84
CA ASP A 48 -8.44 -11.23 4.78
C ASP A 48 -7.30 -11.98 4.08
N ALA A 49 -7.60 -12.75 3.02
CA ALA A 49 -6.58 -13.42 2.22
C ALA A 49 -5.76 -12.46 1.34
N ASP A 50 -6.34 -11.34 0.91
CA ASP A 50 -5.75 -10.41 -0.05
C ASP A 50 -5.21 -9.12 0.58
N GLN A 51 -5.54 -8.83 1.84
CA GLN A 51 -5.11 -7.60 2.51
C GLN A 51 -3.60 -7.62 2.77
N PRO A 52 -2.86 -6.54 2.44
CA PRO A 52 -1.40 -6.55 2.52
C PRO A 52 -0.83 -6.91 3.90
N ALA A 53 -1.51 -6.55 4.99
CA ALA A 53 -1.06 -6.85 6.36
C ALA A 53 -0.98 -8.37 6.62
N ASN A 54 -1.91 -9.16 6.09
CA ASN A 54 -1.95 -10.61 6.29
C ASN A 54 -0.99 -11.37 5.35
N MET A 55 -0.38 -10.68 4.39
CA MET A 55 0.52 -11.28 3.40
C MET A 55 2.02 -11.13 3.77
N LEU A 56 2.35 -10.63 4.96
CA LEU A 56 3.73 -10.33 5.37
C LEU A 56 4.50 -11.57 5.85
N THR A 57 4.76 -12.52 4.93
CA THR A 57 5.55 -13.73 5.21
C THR A 57 6.98 -13.60 4.68
N ALA A 58 7.96 -14.23 5.33
CA ALA A 58 9.39 -14.04 5.04
C ALA A 58 9.77 -14.25 3.56
N ASP A 59 9.17 -15.23 2.88
CA ASP A 59 9.37 -15.54 1.45
C ASP A 59 8.90 -14.41 0.52
N ARG A 60 7.88 -13.64 0.94
CA ARG A 60 7.32 -12.51 0.19
C ARG A 60 8.08 -11.21 0.44
N LEU A 61 8.75 -11.09 1.58
CA LEU A 61 9.46 -9.88 2.01
C LEU A 61 10.88 -9.76 1.45
N ALA A 62 11.47 -10.85 0.94
CA ALA A 62 12.84 -10.85 0.45
C ALA A 62 13.05 -9.79 -0.65
N GLY A 63 13.92 -8.81 -0.38
CA GLY A 63 14.22 -7.71 -1.30
C GLY A 63 13.09 -6.71 -1.51
N LEU A 64 12.01 -6.79 -0.73
CA LEU A 64 10.87 -5.88 -0.82
C LEU A 64 11.28 -4.45 -0.42
N LYS A 65 10.92 -3.49 -1.25
CA LYS A 65 11.04 -2.05 -0.98
C LYS A 65 9.68 -1.40 -1.10
N VAL A 66 9.30 -0.63 -0.09
CA VAL A 66 7.99 0.02 -0.02
C VAL A 66 8.12 1.52 0.19
N TYR A 67 7.35 2.29 -0.57
CA TYR A 67 7.08 3.69 -0.32
C TYR A 67 5.61 3.88 0.01
N LEU A 68 5.31 4.56 1.10
CA LEU A 68 3.95 4.88 1.53
C LEU A 68 3.77 6.40 1.57
N ALA A 69 2.74 6.89 0.91
CA ALA A 69 2.29 8.26 1.05
C ALA A 69 0.84 8.29 1.50
N SER A 70 0.52 9.15 2.46
CA SER A 70 -0.84 9.40 2.89
C SER A 70 -0.99 10.81 3.45
N GLY A 71 -2.21 11.32 3.43
CA GLY A 71 -2.57 12.58 4.04
C GLY A 71 -3.21 12.38 5.42
N GLN A 72 -2.90 13.26 6.37
CA GLN A 72 -3.49 13.23 7.72
C GLN A 72 -4.98 13.56 7.72
N ALA A 73 -5.48 14.23 6.67
CA ALA A 73 -6.90 14.52 6.47
C ALA A 73 -7.62 13.46 5.61
N ASP A 74 -6.96 12.33 5.29
CA ASP A 74 -7.59 11.20 4.61
C ASP A 74 -8.55 10.48 5.58
N THR A 75 -9.85 10.55 5.28
CA THR A 75 -10.91 9.87 6.03
C THR A 75 -11.48 8.66 5.28
N THR A 76 -11.03 8.41 4.05
CA THR A 76 -11.45 7.24 3.26
C THR A 76 -10.63 6.03 3.70
N VAL A 77 -9.30 6.15 3.69
CA VAL A 77 -8.40 5.25 4.43
C VAL A 77 -7.77 6.09 5.54
N PRO A 78 -8.17 5.89 6.80
CA PRO A 78 -7.63 6.68 7.90
C PRO A 78 -6.11 6.69 7.91
N PHE A 79 -5.51 7.86 8.11
CA PHE A 79 -4.05 8.00 8.22
C PHE A 79 -3.45 7.02 9.25
N THR A 80 -4.17 6.79 10.34
CA THR A 80 -3.81 5.83 11.40
C THR A 80 -3.61 4.41 10.88
N ASP A 81 -4.43 3.96 9.93
CA ASP A 81 -4.36 2.62 9.35
C ASP A 81 -3.12 2.50 8.46
N VAL A 82 -2.79 3.56 7.71
CA VAL A 82 -1.58 3.60 6.88
C VAL A 82 -0.32 3.63 7.76
N THR A 83 -0.31 4.41 8.84
CA THR A 83 0.83 4.43 9.78
C THR A 83 0.96 3.12 10.54
N HIS A 84 -0.16 2.48 10.90
CA HIS A 84 -0.14 1.16 11.53
C HIS A 84 0.45 0.12 10.58
N PHE A 85 0.04 0.12 9.30
CA PHE A 85 0.65 -0.76 8.29
C PHE A 85 2.15 -0.48 8.10
N ALA A 86 2.59 0.78 8.18
CA ALA A 86 4.02 1.11 8.17
C ALA A 86 4.77 0.49 9.35
N SER A 87 4.18 0.49 10.55
CA SER A 87 4.73 -0.19 11.73
C SER A 87 4.77 -1.71 11.56
N GLN A 88 3.70 -2.32 11.03
CA GLN A 88 3.67 -3.76 10.74
C GLN A 88 4.79 -4.17 9.77
N LEU A 89 5.08 -3.36 8.74
CA LEU A 89 6.22 -3.60 7.85
C LEU A 89 7.55 -3.57 8.61
N GLN A 90 7.74 -2.60 9.51
CA GLN A 90 8.97 -2.48 10.30
C GLN A 90 9.16 -3.66 11.25
N GLU A 91 8.08 -4.13 11.90
CA GLU A 91 8.10 -5.29 12.79
C GLU A 91 8.55 -6.57 12.09
N VAL A 92 8.24 -6.72 10.80
CA VAL A 92 8.69 -7.85 9.98
C VAL A 92 10.01 -7.59 9.23
N GLY A 93 10.73 -6.51 9.58
CA GLY A 93 12.07 -6.20 9.05
C GLY A 93 12.08 -5.46 7.71
N VAL A 94 10.96 -4.91 7.26
CA VAL A 94 10.88 -4.04 6.07
C VAL A 94 10.71 -2.60 6.51
N THR A 95 11.72 -1.76 6.29
CA THR A 95 11.62 -0.32 6.59
C THR A 95 11.03 0.43 5.40
N PRO A 96 9.75 0.87 5.43
CA PRO A 96 9.19 1.65 4.34
C PRO A 96 9.79 3.06 4.31
N THR A 97 9.92 3.63 3.11
CA THR A 97 10.05 5.09 2.97
C THR A 97 8.67 5.71 3.08
N THR A 98 8.53 6.77 3.87
CA THR A 98 7.22 7.36 4.19
C THR A 98 7.15 8.84 3.83
N SER A 99 6.01 9.30 3.34
CA SER A 99 5.76 10.70 3.01
C SER A 99 4.35 11.14 3.42
N TRP A 100 4.28 11.96 4.46
CA TRP A 100 3.03 12.36 5.08
C TRP A 100 2.70 13.82 4.77
N SER A 101 1.44 14.09 4.41
CA SER A 101 0.94 15.46 4.20
C SER A 101 -0.06 15.83 5.29
N ALA A 102 0.10 16.98 5.94
CA ALA A 102 -0.84 17.43 6.98
C ALA A 102 -2.24 17.73 6.42
N THR A 103 -2.35 18.14 5.15
CA THR A 103 -3.61 18.57 4.53
C THR A 103 -4.11 17.62 3.44
N GLY A 104 -3.36 16.55 3.13
CA GLY A 104 -3.75 15.60 2.10
C GLY A 104 -5.06 14.88 2.45
N THR A 105 -5.98 14.82 1.49
CA THR A 105 -7.23 14.05 1.56
C THR A 105 -7.21 12.92 0.53
N HIS A 106 -8.18 12.00 0.59
CA HIS A 106 -8.27 10.89 -0.36
C HIS A 106 -8.73 11.34 -1.74
N GLY A 107 -7.80 11.64 -2.65
CA GLY A 107 -8.17 11.90 -4.03
C GLY A 107 -7.09 12.53 -4.89
N PHE A 108 -7.46 12.78 -6.15
CA PHE A 108 -6.56 13.20 -7.21
C PHE A 108 -5.76 14.45 -6.89
N ASN A 109 -6.34 15.45 -6.23
CA ASN A 109 -5.62 16.67 -5.87
C ASN A 109 -4.40 16.38 -4.99
N TYR A 110 -4.56 15.50 -3.99
CA TYR A 110 -3.45 15.07 -3.15
C TYR A 110 -2.50 14.14 -3.92
N TRP A 111 -3.03 13.15 -4.64
CA TRP A 111 -2.19 12.19 -5.37
C TRP A 111 -1.31 12.86 -6.42
N GLN A 112 -1.81 13.88 -7.11
CA GLN A 112 -1.02 14.67 -8.06
C GLN A 112 0.17 15.37 -7.39
N GLN A 113 0.02 15.81 -6.14
CA GLN A 113 1.10 16.42 -5.37
C GLN A 113 2.10 15.38 -4.86
N ALA A 114 1.62 14.20 -4.44
CA ALA A 114 2.47 13.14 -3.88
C ALA A 114 3.22 12.32 -4.95
N LEU A 115 2.65 12.20 -6.16
CA LEU A 115 3.15 11.34 -7.22
C LEU A 115 4.60 11.65 -7.66
N PRO A 116 5.05 12.91 -7.84
CA PRO A 116 6.41 13.18 -8.29
C PRO A 116 7.49 12.61 -7.36
N ALA A 117 7.33 12.77 -6.05
CA ALA A 117 8.28 12.24 -5.07
C ALA A 117 8.27 10.71 -5.01
N ALA A 118 7.08 10.10 -5.04
CA ALA A 118 6.93 8.65 -5.08
C ALA A 118 7.56 8.04 -6.35
N TYR A 119 7.37 8.69 -7.50
CA TYR A 119 7.94 8.26 -8.77
C TYR A 119 9.47 8.41 -8.80
N GLN A 120 10.01 9.52 -8.30
CA GLN A 120 11.45 9.70 -8.17
C GLN A 120 12.06 8.63 -7.26
N TRP A 121 11.41 8.31 -6.14
CA TRP A 121 11.83 7.22 -5.27
C TRP A 121 11.84 5.87 -5.99
N LEU A 122 10.80 5.56 -6.78
CA LEU A 122 10.73 4.33 -7.58
C LEU A 122 11.93 4.20 -8.53
N LEU A 123 12.26 5.26 -9.27
CA LEU A 123 13.38 5.27 -10.20
C LEU A 123 14.73 5.03 -9.48
N GLN A 124 14.89 5.54 -8.26
CA GLN A 124 16.09 5.31 -7.46
C GLN A 124 16.24 3.86 -6.98
N GLN A 125 15.14 3.09 -6.94
CA GLN A 125 15.17 1.69 -6.53
C GLN A 125 15.54 0.73 -7.66
N LEU A 126 15.36 1.16 -8.91
CA LEU A 126 15.70 0.34 -10.07
C LEU A 126 17.22 0.13 -10.16
N PRO A 127 17.68 -1.04 -10.62
CA PRO A 127 19.09 -1.24 -10.90
C PRO A 127 19.60 -0.14 -11.83
N ARG A 128 20.73 0.49 -11.47
CA ARG A 128 21.40 1.38 -12.42
C ARG A 128 21.84 0.52 -13.60
N ALA A 129 21.60 1.01 -14.81
CA ALA A 129 22.17 0.39 -16.00
C ALA A 129 23.70 0.35 -15.81
N THR A 130 24.26 -0.86 -15.72
CA THR A 130 25.69 -1.05 -15.85
C THR A 130 26.04 -0.78 -17.30
N THR A 131 26.61 0.39 -17.57
CA THR A 131 27.31 0.64 -18.83
C THR A 131 28.56 -0.24 -18.83
N ASN A 132 28.52 -1.31 -19.62
CA ASN A 132 29.72 -2.04 -20.03
C ASN A 132 30.47 -1.26 -21.11
#